data_AF-A0AAV4WF78-F1
#
_entry.id   AF-A0AAV4WF78-F1
#
_cell.length_a   1.000
_cell.length_b   1.000
_cell.length_c   1.000
_cell.angle_alpha   90.00
_cell.angle_beta   90.00
_cell.angle_gamma   90.00
#
_symmetry.space_group_name_H-M   'P 1'
#
loop_
_entity.id
_entity.type
_entity.pdbx_description
1 polymer ?
#
loop_
_entity_poly.entity_id
_entity_poly.type
_entity_poly.pdbx_seq_one_letter_code
_entity_poly.pdbx_strand_id
1 'polypeptide(L)'
;MDYVQRYLVLISILWIFMSRKALSQFFGTTIDALRSRNQCDCMEYWQCIGSGGKPYSYCSYSSKVCCFIDPNSVSVGILPRPTKSSSCGTKGPNSDRDGLSEPGEWAWHAAVLEKPQDLYVCGGSLVDEHWIITAAHCVDEYRSPNTLKVRLGEHDVSSTAEPFKYEEFDVSRIVVYPTFNNKTLMHDIALLRLTKPAKKRTNINIVCMPSEGITNNELILSPRCYVTGWGKTADSENHFTY
;
A
#
# COMPACT_ATOMS: atom_id res chain seq x y z
N MET A 1 61.22 59.70 -22.05
CA MET A 1 59.95 59.16 -22.58
C MET A 1 60.19 57.69 -22.96
N ASP A 2 60.85 56.92 -22.12
CA ASP A 2 60.37 56.25 -20.89
C ASP A 2 59.79 54.87 -21.20
N TYR A 3 60.72 53.99 -21.54
CA TYR A 3 60.75 52.60 -21.10
C TYR A 3 60.79 52.59 -19.55
N VAL A 4 60.25 51.55 -18.91
CA VAL A 4 60.46 51.16 -17.49
C VAL A 4 59.48 51.74 -16.44
N GLN A 5 58.27 51.18 -16.38
CA GLN A 5 57.69 50.70 -15.10
C GLN A 5 56.61 49.64 -15.38
N ARG A 6 57.05 48.41 -15.70
CA ARG A 6 57.09 47.25 -14.76
C ARG A 6 55.73 46.54 -14.65
N TYR A 7 55.46 45.59 -15.55
CA TYR A 7 55.45 44.16 -15.20
C TYR A 7 56.22 43.79 -13.92
N LEU A 8 55.64 42.87 -13.14
CA LEU A 8 56.10 42.25 -11.89
C LEU A 8 55.55 42.87 -10.59
N VAL A 9 54.31 42.50 -10.25
CA VAL A 9 53.97 41.63 -9.11
C VAL A 9 52.66 40.93 -9.53
N LEU A 10 52.78 39.83 -10.29
CA LEU A 10 52.55 38.46 -9.81
C LEU A 10 51.06 38.08 -9.92
N ILE A 11 50.58 37.23 -10.84
CA ILE A 11 51.02 35.85 -11.17
C ILE A 11 51.36 35.00 -9.92
N SER A 12 50.81 35.41 -8.79
CA SER A 12 50.45 34.57 -7.64
C SER A 12 49.30 35.32 -6.99
N ILE A 13 48.06 35.10 -7.39
CA ILE A 13 47.26 33.97 -6.91
C ILE A 13 46.29 33.56 -8.04
N LEU A 14 46.75 32.61 -8.84
CA LEU A 14 45.94 31.82 -9.76
C LEU A 14 45.19 30.71 -9.00
N TRP A 15 44.76 30.95 -7.75
CA TRP A 15 44.19 29.91 -6.88
C TRP A 15 43.02 30.33 -5.96
N ILE A 16 42.50 31.56 -6.00
CA ILE A 16 41.45 31.99 -5.04
C ILE A 16 40.14 32.52 -5.66
N PHE A 17 40.05 32.83 -6.95
CA PHE A 17 38.76 33.23 -7.55
C PHE A 17 38.33 32.42 -8.77
N MET A 18 38.73 31.14 -8.82
CA MET A 18 37.91 30.09 -9.45
C MET A 18 36.82 29.63 -8.47
N SER A 19 35.85 30.50 -8.17
CA SER A 19 34.59 30.05 -7.62
C SER A 19 33.51 31.10 -7.86
N ARG A 20 32.39 30.63 -8.43
CA ARG A 20 31.10 31.33 -8.56
C ARG A 20 31.02 32.34 -9.70
N LYS A 21 30.78 31.81 -10.90
CA LYS A 21 29.72 32.21 -11.86
C LYS A 21 30.21 32.06 -13.31
N ALA A 22 30.36 30.80 -13.74
CA ALA A 22 30.29 30.42 -15.14
C ALA A 22 30.25 28.89 -15.18
N LEU A 23 29.05 28.30 -15.12
CA LEU A 23 28.72 26.92 -15.51
C LEU A 23 27.25 26.65 -15.10
N SER A 24 26.29 27.22 -15.83
CA SER A 24 24.90 26.72 -15.78
C SER A 24 24.22 26.69 -17.15
N GLN A 25 24.98 26.80 -18.23
CA GLN A 25 24.55 26.51 -19.59
C GLN A 25 25.70 25.73 -20.23
N PHE A 26 25.42 24.58 -20.83
CA PHE A 26 26.34 23.50 -21.22
C PHE A 26 26.67 22.45 -20.14
N PHE A 27 25.66 21.80 -19.55
CA PHE A 27 25.68 20.37 -19.19
C PHE A 27 24.22 19.90 -19.09
N GLY A 28 23.47 20.09 -20.18
CA GLY A 28 22.21 19.40 -20.40
C GLY A 28 22.53 18.11 -21.15
N THR A 29 21.92 17.00 -20.71
CA THR A 29 22.09 15.61 -21.14
C THR A 29 23.15 14.81 -20.35
N THR A 30 22.67 13.72 -19.73
CA THR A 30 23.42 12.56 -19.20
C THR A 30 24.04 12.62 -17.79
N ILE A 31 23.30 13.03 -16.75
CA ILE A 31 23.60 12.61 -15.35
C ILE A 31 22.49 11.75 -14.72
N ASP A 32 21.24 11.81 -15.18
CA ASP A 32 20.17 10.95 -14.65
C ASP A 32 20.04 9.57 -15.33
N ALA A 33 20.90 9.24 -16.31
CA ALA A 33 20.82 8.01 -17.10
C ALA A 33 21.96 7.00 -16.85
N LEU A 34 22.75 7.17 -15.78
CA LEU A 34 23.80 6.23 -15.38
C LEU A 34 23.77 5.92 -13.86
N ARG A 35 22.58 5.87 -13.26
CA ARG A 35 22.43 5.19 -11.97
C ARG A 35 22.59 3.69 -12.23
N SER A 36 23.67 3.11 -11.71
CA SER A 36 24.13 1.77 -12.08
C SER A 36 23.01 0.72 -12.00
N ARG A 37 23.09 -0.32 -12.85
CA ARG A 37 22.20 -1.49 -12.88
C ARG A 37 22.06 -2.24 -11.53
N ASN A 38 22.82 -1.84 -10.50
CA ASN A 38 22.87 -2.46 -9.17
C ASN A 38 22.59 -1.47 -8.02
N GLN A 39 22.17 -0.23 -8.28
CA GLN A 39 21.97 0.76 -7.22
C GLN A 39 20.50 0.94 -6.90
N CYS A 40 20.05 0.24 -5.85
CA CYS A 40 18.71 0.41 -5.29
C CYS A 40 18.54 1.77 -4.60
N ASP A 41 17.28 2.15 -4.43
CA ASP A 41 16.87 3.30 -3.64
C ASP A 41 16.52 2.88 -2.21
N CYS A 42 17.09 3.53 -1.21
CA CYS A 42 16.74 3.31 0.20
C CYS A 42 15.45 4.07 0.54
N MET A 43 14.36 3.35 0.81
CA MET A 43 13.06 3.92 1.15
C MET A 43 12.30 3.06 2.15
N GLU A 44 11.14 3.52 2.62
CA GLU A 44 10.30 2.73 3.53
C GLU A 44 9.80 1.45 2.83
N TYR A 45 9.62 0.37 3.61
CA TYR A 45 9.22 -0.93 3.06
C TYR A 45 7.94 -0.86 2.22
N TRP A 46 6.91 -0.21 2.75
CA TRP A 46 5.62 -0.05 2.06
C TRP A 46 5.72 0.88 0.86
N GLN A 47 6.58 1.90 0.91
CA GLN A 47 6.84 2.78 -0.23
C GLN A 47 7.48 2.02 -1.38
N CYS A 48 8.40 1.10 -1.09
CA CYS A 48 9.01 0.23 -2.09
C CYS A 48 7.96 -0.65 -2.78
N ILE A 49 7.14 -1.34 -1.99
CA ILE A 49 6.09 -2.23 -2.49
C ILE A 49 5.06 -1.48 -3.33
N GLY A 50 4.56 -0.34 -2.84
CA GLY A 50 3.58 0.50 -3.55
C GLY A 50 4.13 1.12 -4.83
N SER A 51 5.44 1.36 -4.91
CA SER A 51 6.07 1.83 -6.16
C SER A 51 6.24 0.71 -7.21
N GLY A 52 5.76 -0.50 -6.93
CA GLY A 52 5.95 -1.67 -7.80
C GLY A 52 7.32 -2.32 -7.65
N GLY A 53 8.11 -1.89 -6.66
CA GLY A 53 9.45 -2.39 -6.42
C GLY A 53 9.51 -3.72 -5.67
N LYS A 54 10.74 -4.24 -5.58
CA LYS A 54 11.09 -5.43 -4.79
C LYS A 54 12.12 -5.03 -3.71
N PRO A 55 11.78 -5.14 -2.42
CA PRO A 55 12.73 -4.90 -1.34
C PRO A 55 13.73 -6.07 -1.29
N TYR A 56 15.02 -5.76 -1.22
CA TYR A 56 16.08 -6.77 -1.27
C TYR A 56 16.81 -6.94 0.07
N SER A 57 17.22 -5.83 0.68
CA SER A 57 17.93 -5.82 1.97
C SER A 57 17.64 -4.53 2.74
N TYR A 58 17.94 -4.52 4.04
CA TYR A 58 17.92 -3.26 4.80
C TYR A 58 19.09 -2.37 4.40
N CYS A 59 18.86 -1.06 4.37
CA CYS A 59 19.92 -0.08 4.25
C CYS A 59 20.58 0.13 5.61
N SER A 60 21.91 0.25 5.63
CA SER A 60 22.71 0.32 6.86
C SER A 60 22.15 1.33 7.88
N TYR A 61 22.08 0.91 9.15
CA TYR A 61 21.67 1.72 10.32
C TYR A 61 20.29 2.41 10.22
N SER A 62 19.40 1.92 9.35
CA SER A 62 18.05 2.46 9.17
C SER A 62 17.02 1.33 9.05
N SER A 63 15.74 1.63 9.36
CA SER A 63 14.60 0.75 9.07
C SER A 63 14.23 0.68 7.59
N LYS A 64 14.90 1.48 6.75
CA LYS A 64 14.67 1.56 5.29
C LYS A 64 15.21 0.33 4.56
N VAL A 65 14.60 0.02 3.43
CA VAL A 65 14.99 -1.08 2.55
C VAL A 65 15.53 -0.58 1.21
N CYS A 66 16.54 -1.30 0.71
CA CYS A 66 17.09 -1.23 -0.62
C CYS A 66 16.03 -1.75 -1.61
N CYS A 67 15.38 -0.84 -2.31
CA CYS A 67 14.30 -1.12 -3.25
C CYS A 67 14.79 -1.03 -4.70
N PHE A 68 14.51 -2.08 -5.48
CA PHE A 68 14.65 -2.04 -6.93
C PHE A 68 13.29 -1.78 -7.56
N ILE A 69 13.16 -0.62 -8.21
CA ILE A 69 11.97 -0.20 -8.95
C ILE A 69 12.27 -0.37 -10.44
N ASP A 70 11.44 -1.14 -11.15
CA ASP A 70 11.54 -1.27 -12.61
C ASP A 70 11.26 0.10 -13.25
N PRO A 71 12.06 0.60 -14.21
CA PRO A 71 11.78 1.86 -14.90
C PRO A 71 10.39 1.95 -15.53
N ASN A 72 9.79 0.81 -15.89
CA ASN A 72 8.45 0.71 -16.44
C ASN A 72 7.36 0.46 -15.39
N SER A 73 7.72 0.39 -14.11
CA SER A 73 6.74 0.18 -13.05
C SER A 73 5.89 1.44 -12.84
N VAL A 74 4.57 1.26 -12.91
CA VAL A 74 3.62 2.29 -12.51
C VAL A 74 3.47 2.20 -11.00
N SER A 75 3.72 3.31 -10.30
CA SER A 75 3.50 3.41 -8.87
C SER A 75 1.99 3.26 -8.57
N VAL A 76 1.64 2.12 -7.99
CA VAL A 76 0.33 1.80 -7.41
C VAL A 76 0.43 2.08 -5.92
N GLY A 77 0.42 3.38 -5.57
CA GLY A 77 0.52 3.81 -4.18
C GLY A 77 -0.50 3.10 -3.30
N ILE A 78 -0.08 2.66 -2.11
CA ILE A 78 -0.96 2.10 -1.07
C ILE A 78 -1.70 3.24 -0.34
N LEU A 79 -1.12 4.44 -0.37
CA LEU A 79 -1.78 5.64 0.12
C LEU A 79 -2.77 6.11 -0.94
N PRO A 80 -4.04 6.39 -0.57
CA PRO A 80 -4.99 6.98 -1.48
C PRO A 80 -4.35 8.23 -2.08
N ARG A 81 -4.09 8.21 -3.40
CA ARG A 81 -3.73 9.45 -4.07
C ARG A 81 -4.94 10.37 -3.92
N PRO A 82 -4.76 11.63 -3.48
CA PRO A 82 -5.85 12.61 -3.36
C PRO A 82 -6.66 12.81 -4.66
N THR A 83 -6.21 12.25 -5.78
CA THR A 83 -6.69 12.54 -7.13
C THR A 83 -7.48 11.41 -7.82
N LYS A 84 -7.82 10.27 -7.18
CA LYS A 84 -8.66 9.25 -7.86
C LYS A 84 -9.88 8.68 -7.13
N SER A 85 -10.00 8.80 -5.81
CA SER A 85 -11.27 8.55 -5.11
C SER A 85 -11.44 9.56 -4.00
N SER A 86 -12.29 10.57 -4.21
CA SER A 86 -12.55 11.65 -3.26
C SER A 86 -13.35 11.23 -2.02
N SER A 87 -13.66 9.94 -1.84
CA SER A 87 -14.42 9.47 -0.68
C SER A 87 -13.98 8.06 -0.26
N CYS A 88 -12.97 7.99 0.60
CA CYS A 88 -12.66 6.77 1.36
C CYS A 88 -13.50 6.70 2.64
N GLY A 89 -13.64 5.52 3.25
CA GLY A 89 -14.19 5.36 4.61
C GLY A 89 -15.66 5.78 4.77
N THR A 90 -16.40 5.91 3.67
CA THR A 90 -17.83 6.26 3.71
C THR A 90 -18.65 5.02 4.04
N LYS A 91 -19.17 4.96 5.27
CA LYS A 91 -20.12 3.93 5.70
C LYS A 91 -21.43 4.06 4.91
N GLY A 92 -21.99 2.92 4.51
CA GLY A 92 -23.31 2.84 3.86
C GLY A 92 -24.49 2.95 4.85
N PRO A 93 -25.69 2.47 4.47
CA PRO A 93 -26.86 2.43 5.34
C PRO A 93 -26.56 1.73 6.68
N ASN A 94 -27.18 2.17 7.77
CA ASN A 94 -27.01 1.53 9.08
C ASN A 94 -28.16 0.56 9.35
N SER A 95 -27.85 -0.64 9.82
CA SER A 95 -28.86 -1.62 10.24
C SER A 95 -29.55 -1.26 11.57
N ASP A 96 -28.95 -0.34 12.35
CA ASP A 96 -29.29 0.02 13.73
C ASP A 96 -29.42 -1.20 14.68
N ARG A 97 -28.85 -2.34 14.30
CA ARG A 97 -28.92 -3.62 15.03
C ARG A 97 -27.55 -4.24 15.16
N ASP A 98 -27.15 -4.55 16.38
CA ASP A 98 -25.87 -5.22 16.63
C ASP A 98 -25.85 -6.60 16.00
N GLY A 99 -24.74 -6.92 15.34
CA GLY A 99 -24.55 -8.20 14.66
C GLY A 99 -25.28 -8.34 13.33
N LEU A 100 -25.88 -7.28 12.78
CA LEU A 100 -26.42 -7.26 11.41
C LEU A 100 -25.86 -6.04 10.67
N SER A 101 -25.64 -6.18 9.36
CA SER A 101 -25.31 -5.06 8.49
C SER A 101 -26.30 -4.95 7.33
N GLU A 102 -26.37 -3.77 6.72
CA GLU A 102 -27.09 -3.58 5.46
C GLU A 102 -26.18 -3.83 4.25
N PRO A 103 -26.73 -4.24 3.10
CA PRO A 103 -25.94 -4.39 1.87
C PRO A 103 -25.15 -3.12 1.52
N GLY A 104 -23.82 -3.23 1.51
CA GLY A 104 -22.91 -2.11 1.23
C GLY A 104 -22.66 -1.16 2.40
N GLU A 105 -23.10 -1.49 3.61
CA GLU A 105 -22.76 -0.74 4.83
C GLU A 105 -21.23 -0.63 5.02
N TRP A 106 -20.54 -1.75 4.81
CA TRP A 106 -19.10 -1.90 4.94
C TRP A 106 -18.45 -2.18 3.59
N ALA A 107 -18.57 -1.24 2.66
CA ALA A 107 -18.17 -1.39 1.25
C ALA A 107 -16.68 -1.71 1.01
N TRP A 108 -15.80 -1.58 2.01
CA TRP A 108 -14.40 -1.98 1.93
C TRP A 108 -14.14 -3.41 2.42
N HIS A 109 -15.11 -4.07 3.04
CA HIS A 109 -14.93 -5.41 3.59
C HIS A 109 -14.69 -6.42 2.47
N ALA A 110 -13.68 -7.26 2.65
CA ALA A 110 -13.20 -8.21 1.66
C ALA A 110 -13.18 -9.61 2.26
N ALA A 111 -13.69 -10.60 1.51
CA ALA A 111 -13.47 -12.00 1.82
C ALA A 111 -12.22 -12.50 1.07
N VAL A 112 -11.26 -13.05 1.80
CA VAL A 112 -10.12 -13.78 1.23
C VAL A 112 -10.51 -15.25 1.16
N LEU A 113 -10.51 -15.81 -0.04
CA LEU A 113 -10.99 -17.16 -0.31
C LEU A 113 -9.89 -18.01 -0.97
N GLU A 114 -9.80 -19.27 -0.55
CA GLU A 114 -8.93 -20.26 -1.20
C GLU A 114 -9.66 -20.96 -2.35
N LYS A 115 -8.99 -21.03 -3.50
CA LYS A 115 -9.47 -21.72 -4.70
C LYS A 115 -9.06 -23.20 -4.71
N PRO A 116 -9.83 -24.08 -5.37
CA PRO A 116 -11.03 -23.78 -6.17
C PRO A 116 -12.36 -23.91 -5.42
N GLN A 117 -12.37 -24.33 -4.15
CA GLN A 117 -13.61 -24.57 -3.40
C GLN A 117 -14.23 -23.31 -2.77
N ASP A 118 -13.59 -22.15 -2.93
CA ASP A 118 -13.98 -20.88 -2.34
C ASP A 118 -14.06 -20.95 -0.81
N LEU A 119 -13.11 -21.67 -0.20
CA LEU A 119 -13.03 -21.81 1.24
C LEU A 119 -12.68 -20.46 1.87
N TYR A 120 -13.48 -20.01 2.83
CA TYR A 120 -13.21 -18.78 3.56
C TYR A 120 -11.93 -18.90 4.39
N VAL A 121 -10.96 -18.03 4.12
CA VAL A 121 -9.68 -17.96 4.83
C VAL A 121 -9.76 -16.90 5.93
N CYS A 122 -9.97 -15.64 5.53
CA CYS A 122 -9.97 -14.48 6.41
C CYS A 122 -10.73 -13.30 5.81
N GLY A 123 -10.95 -12.28 6.64
CA GLY A 123 -11.37 -10.96 6.18
C GLY A 123 -10.20 -10.10 5.70
N GLY A 124 -10.52 -8.99 5.05
CA GLY A 124 -9.59 -7.94 4.67
C GLY A 124 -10.32 -6.63 4.40
N SER A 125 -9.56 -5.59 4.09
CA SER A 125 -10.10 -4.28 3.72
C SER A 125 -9.49 -3.76 2.43
N LEU A 126 -10.32 -3.26 1.53
CA LEU A 126 -9.86 -2.56 0.33
C LEU A 126 -9.30 -1.18 0.72
N VAL A 127 -8.00 -0.96 0.52
CA VAL A 127 -7.30 0.30 0.86
C VAL A 127 -6.95 1.13 -0.37
N ASP A 128 -6.87 0.48 -1.53
CA ASP A 128 -6.72 1.08 -2.86
C ASP A 128 -7.42 0.18 -3.89
N GLU A 129 -7.69 0.67 -5.10
CA GLU A 129 -8.31 -0.10 -6.18
C GLU A 129 -7.60 -1.45 -6.45
N HIS A 130 -6.29 -1.56 -6.18
CA HIS A 130 -5.53 -2.80 -6.37
C HIS A 130 -5.07 -3.48 -5.10
N TRP A 131 -5.35 -2.93 -3.91
CA TRP A 131 -4.72 -3.41 -2.69
C TRP A 131 -5.73 -3.71 -1.59
N ILE A 132 -5.63 -4.94 -1.09
CA ILE A 132 -6.31 -5.40 0.13
C ILE A 132 -5.29 -5.45 1.25
N ILE A 133 -5.64 -4.90 2.41
CA ILE A 133 -4.93 -5.15 3.67
C ILE A 133 -5.60 -6.33 4.40
N THR A 134 -4.79 -7.24 4.93
CA THR A 134 -5.24 -8.38 5.74
C THR A 134 -4.16 -8.73 6.78
N ALA A 135 -4.42 -9.72 7.63
CA ALA A 135 -3.44 -10.21 8.58
C ALA A 135 -2.40 -11.10 7.88
N ALA A 136 -1.16 -11.09 8.37
CA ALA A 136 -0.10 -11.93 7.82
C ALA A 136 -0.35 -13.41 8.09
N HIS A 137 -0.83 -13.77 9.28
CA HIS A 137 -1.12 -15.17 9.63
C HIS A 137 -2.21 -15.80 8.75
N CYS A 138 -3.04 -14.99 8.09
CA CYS A 138 -4.04 -15.48 7.14
C CYS A 138 -3.41 -16.00 5.84
N VAL A 139 -2.21 -15.52 5.49
CA VAL A 139 -1.64 -15.67 4.15
C VAL A 139 -0.17 -16.09 4.13
N ASP A 140 0.49 -16.29 5.27
CA ASP A 140 1.92 -16.61 5.37
C ASP A 140 2.27 -18.02 4.87
N GLU A 141 1.33 -18.96 4.98
CA GLU A 141 1.47 -20.33 4.46
C GLU A 141 1.29 -20.39 2.93
N TYR A 142 0.70 -19.37 2.31
CA TYR A 142 0.39 -19.37 0.88
C TYR A 142 1.59 -18.95 0.05
N ARG A 143 2.22 -19.92 -0.61
CA ARG A 143 3.39 -19.71 -1.48
C ARG A 143 3.04 -19.15 -2.86
N SER A 144 1.84 -19.46 -3.36
CA SER A 144 1.39 -19.06 -4.69
C SER A 144 0.19 -18.12 -4.57
N PRO A 145 0.23 -16.90 -5.14
CA PRO A 145 -0.93 -16.01 -5.12
C PRO A 145 -2.12 -16.57 -5.90
N ASN A 146 -1.87 -17.47 -6.86
CA ASN A 146 -2.90 -18.05 -7.71
C ASN A 146 -3.85 -19.02 -6.99
N THR A 147 -3.55 -19.40 -5.74
CA THR A 147 -4.46 -20.22 -4.92
C THR A 147 -5.46 -19.36 -4.15
N LEU A 148 -5.27 -18.04 -4.11
CA LEU A 148 -6.17 -17.11 -3.43
C LEU A 148 -6.98 -16.28 -4.43
N LYS A 149 -8.18 -15.92 -4.02
CA LYS A 149 -8.97 -14.85 -4.64
C LYS A 149 -9.58 -13.97 -3.56
N VAL A 150 -10.01 -12.79 -3.95
CA VAL A 150 -10.70 -11.83 -3.08
C VAL A 150 -12.09 -11.58 -3.64
N ARG A 151 -13.10 -11.62 -2.78
CA ARG A 151 -14.47 -11.22 -3.10
C ARG A 151 -14.80 -9.91 -2.37
N LEU A 152 -15.30 -8.93 -3.13
CA LEU A 152 -15.68 -7.60 -2.64
C LEU A 152 -17.17 -7.35 -2.91
N GLY A 153 -17.82 -6.62 -1.99
CA GLY A 153 -19.23 -6.26 -2.10
C GLY A 153 -20.21 -7.41 -1.85
N GLU A 154 -19.71 -8.51 -1.28
CA GLU A 154 -20.51 -9.59 -0.71
C GLU A 154 -21.20 -9.14 0.57
N HIS A 155 -22.39 -9.63 0.83
CA HIS A 155 -23.09 -9.43 2.09
C HIS A 155 -23.66 -10.75 2.61
N ASP A 156 -24.48 -11.44 1.83
CA ASP A 156 -25.07 -12.74 2.17
C ASP A 156 -24.36 -13.90 1.45
N VAL A 157 -23.37 -14.50 2.10
CA VAL A 157 -22.61 -15.64 1.56
C VAL A 157 -23.45 -16.91 1.35
N SER A 158 -24.68 -16.97 1.85
CA SER A 158 -25.61 -18.10 1.66
C SER A 158 -26.48 -17.96 0.41
N SER A 159 -26.49 -16.77 -0.20
CA SER A 159 -27.33 -16.43 -1.34
C SER A 159 -26.53 -15.78 -2.46
N THR A 160 -27.10 -15.78 -3.66
CA THR A 160 -26.60 -14.94 -4.77
C THR A 160 -27.65 -13.93 -5.23
N ALA A 161 -28.80 -13.91 -4.56
CA ALA A 161 -29.93 -13.03 -4.84
C ALA A 161 -29.83 -11.80 -3.93
N GLU A 162 -28.92 -10.89 -4.29
CA GLU A 162 -28.65 -9.66 -3.56
C GLU A 162 -28.94 -8.42 -4.42
N PRO A 163 -29.28 -7.27 -3.82
CA PRO A 163 -29.52 -6.03 -4.55
C PRO A 163 -28.26 -5.54 -5.29
N PHE A 164 -27.07 -5.83 -4.75
CA PHE A 164 -25.79 -5.52 -5.36
C PHE A 164 -24.96 -6.79 -5.45
N LYS A 165 -24.51 -7.14 -6.65
CA LYS A 165 -23.66 -8.32 -6.84
C LYS A 165 -22.25 -8.07 -6.31
N TYR A 166 -21.67 -9.09 -5.70
CA TYR A 166 -20.23 -9.13 -5.41
C TYR A 166 -19.40 -9.18 -6.70
N GLU A 167 -18.11 -8.86 -6.57
CA GLU A 167 -17.11 -9.04 -7.61
C GLU A 167 -15.90 -9.82 -7.07
N GLU A 168 -15.38 -10.73 -7.90
CA GLU A 168 -14.20 -11.53 -7.57
C GLU A 168 -12.96 -11.07 -8.32
N PHE A 169 -11.83 -11.16 -7.62
CA PHE A 169 -10.52 -10.68 -8.05
C PHE A 169 -9.46 -11.74 -7.76
N ASP A 170 -8.71 -12.15 -8.78
CA ASP A 170 -7.53 -12.96 -8.57
C ASP A 170 -6.43 -12.14 -7.89
N VAL A 171 -5.67 -12.80 -7.02
CA VAL A 171 -4.48 -12.21 -6.37
C VAL A 171 -3.27 -12.40 -7.29
N SER A 172 -2.56 -11.31 -7.55
CA SER A 172 -1.32 -11.29 -8.35
C SER A 172 -0.06 -11.33 -7.49
N ARG A 173 -0.14 -10.87 -6.23
CA ARG A 173 1.00 -10.82 -5.30
C ARG A 173 0.50 -10.84 -3.86
N ILE A 174 1.16 -11.66 -3.04
CA ILE A 174 1.04 -11.65 -1.58
C ILE A 174 2.29 -10.95 -1.04
N VAL A 175 2.12 -9.97 -0.15
CA VAL A 175 3.21 -9.25 0.50
C VAL A 175 3.02 -9.33 2.00
N VAL A 176 3.68 -10.29 2.64
CA VAL A 176 3.77 -10.38 4.09
C VAL A 176 4.81 -9.40 4.59
N TYR A 177 4.56 -8.79 5.76
CA TYR A 177 5.55 -7.92 6.37
C TYR A 177 6.82 -8.72 6.77
N PRO A 178 8.05 -8.25 6.48
CA PRO A 178 9.26 -9.08 6.57
C PRO A 178 9.57 -9.59 7.97
N THR A 179 9.18 -8.82 8.99
CA THR A 179 9.43 -9.17 10.40
C THR A 179 8.19 -9.75 11.08
N PHE A 180 7.23 -10.25 10.30
CA PHE A 180 6.14 -11.05 10.83
C PHE A 180 6.68 -12.30 11.53
N ASN A 181 6.16 -12.58 12.72
CA ASN A 181 6.51 -13.77 13.48
C ASN A 181 5.24 -14.55 13.82
N ASN A 182 5.03 -15.68 13.15
CA ASN A 182 3.84 -16.53 13.33
C ASN A 182 3.70 -17.08 14.78
N LYS A 183 4.81 -17.21 15.54
CA LYS A 183 4.72 -17.67 16.94
C LYS A 183 4.21 -16.61 17.91
N THR A 184 4.52 -15.34 17.66
CA THR A 184 4.17 -14.22 18.57
C THR A 184 3.09 -13.32 18.00
N LEU A 185 2.70 -13.51 16.74
CA LEU A 185 1.85 -12.63 15.95
C LEU A 185 2.35 -11.18 15.89
N MET A 186 3.64 -10.96 16.13
CA MET A 186 4.23 -9.63 15.96
C MET A 186 4.27 -9.26 14.49
N HIS A 187 3.87 -8.01 14.20
CA HIS A 187 3.76 -7.45 12.86
C HIS A 187 2.85 -8.24 11.91
N ASP A 188 1.67 -8.61 12.41
CA ASP A 188 0.66 -9.40 11.72
C ASP A 188 -0.10 -8.58 10.66
N ILE A 189 0.59 -8.19 9.59
CA ILE A 189 0.06 -7.38 8.49
C ILE A 189 0.59 -7.89 7.15
N ALA A 190 -0.32 -8.02 6.18
CA ALA A 190 -0.01 -8.36 4.81
C ALA A 190 -0.86 -7.55 3.82
N LEU A 191 -0.35 -7.45 2.59
CA LEU A 191 -1.05 -6.85 1.47
C LEU A 191 -1.26 -7.89 0.36
N LEU A 192 -2.45 -7.89 -0.22
CA LEU A 192 -2.78 -8.66 -1.42
C LEU A 192 -2.98 -7.69 -2.58
N ARG A 193 -2.23 -7.89 -3.67
CA ARG A 193 -2.40 -7.11 -4.90
C ARG A 193 -3.39 -7.80 -5.83
N LEU A 194 -4.47 -7.13 -6.18
CA LEU A 194 -5.45 -7.60 -7.16
C LEU A 194 -4.87 -7.55 -8.58
N THR A 195 -5.27 -8.51 -9.42
CA THR A 195 -4.91 -8.56 -10.85
C THR A 195 -5.53 -7.43 -11.68
N LYS A 196 -6.69 -6.92 -11.26
CA LYS A 196 -7.45 -5.84 -11.89
C LYS A 196 -7.93 -4.84 -10.82
N PRO A 197 -8.15 -3.55 -11.17
CA PRO A 197 -8.68 -2.58 -10.22
C PRO A 197 -10.13 -2.89 -9.82
N ALA A 198 -10.40 -2.85 -8.53
CA ALA A 198 -11.74 -2.81 -7.96
C ALA A 198 -12.33 -1.40 -8.19
N LYS A 199 -13.23 -1.30 -9.18
CA LYS A 199 -13.94 -0.05 -9.46
C LYS A 199 -14.93 0.25 -8.36
N LYS A 200 -14.96 1.51 -7.92
CA LYS A 200 -15.93 1.98 -6.93
C LYS A 200 -17.38 1.71 -7.38
N ARG A 201 -18.18 1.15 -6.46
CA ARG A 201 -19.62 0.89 -6.60
C ARG A 201 -20.32 1.21 -5.26
N THR A 202 -21.63 1.03 -5.20
CA THR A 202 -22.41 1.21 -3.96
C THR A 202 -21.92 0.29 -2.83
N ASN A 203 -21.62 -0.97 -3.15
CA ASN A 203 -21.14 -2.00 -2.21
C ASN A 203 -19.61 -2.23 -2.27
N ILE A 204 -18.86 -1.44 -3.06
CA ILE A 204 -17.39 -1.58 -3.19
C ILE A 204 -16.76 -0.19 -3.09
N ASN A 205 -16.03 0.08 -2.01
CA ASN A 205 -15.29 1.33 -1.82
C ASN A 205 -14.04 1.11 -0.95
N ILE A 206 -13.11 2.06 -0.97
CA ILE A 206 -11.88 1.97 -0.16
C ILE A 206 -12.11 2.48 1.27
N VAL A 207 -11.42 1.89 2.24
CA VAL A 207 -11.30 2.46 3.60
C VAL A 207 -10.20 3.52 3.63
N CYS A 208 -10.35 4.53 4.49
CA CYS A 208 -9.28 5.50 4.69
C CYS A 208 -8.13 4.90 5.51
N MET A 209 -6.90 5.15 5.08
CA MET A 209 -5.73 4.92 5.91
C MET A 209 -5.62 6.05 6.95
N PRO A 210 -5.18 5.75 8.18
CA PRO A 210 -4.89 6.79 9.17
C PRO A 210 -3.81 7.75 8.65
N SER A 211 -3.94 9.03 8.96
CA SER A 211 -2.90 10.01 8.62
C SER A 211 -1.63 9.74 9.42
N GLU A 212 -0.48 10.06 8.83
CA GLU A 212 0.79 10.02 9.55
C GLU A 212 0.73 10.94 10.77
N GLY A 213 1.18 10.44 11.92
CA GLY A 213 1.25 11.23 13.16
C GLY A 213 0.02 11.16 14.06
N ILE A 214 -1.01 10.36 13.73
CA ILE A 214 -2.09 10.06 14.70
C ILE A 214 -1.46 9.39 15.92
N THR A 215 -1.66 10.01 17.08
CA THR A 215 -1.19 9.49 18.36
C THR A 215 -2.14 8.42 18.89
N ASN A 216 -1.64 7.49 19.70
CA ASN A 216 -2.49 6.50 20.38
C ASN A 216 -3.64 7.17 21.15
N ASN A 217 -3.41 8.37 21.69
CA ASN A 217 -4.43 9.12 22.42
C ASN A 217 -5.60 9.56 21.51
N GLU A 218 -5.33 9.96 20.27
CA GLU A 218 -6.39 10.33 19.30
C GLU A 218 -7.21 9.12 18.85
N LEU A 219 -6.59 7.93 18.73
CA LEU A 219 -7.31 6.68 18.46
C LEU A 219 -8.17 6.24 19.64
N ILE A 220 -7.67 6.37 20.87
CA ILE A 220 -8.39 6.02 22.10
C ILE A 220 -9.58 6.94 22.35
N LEU A 221 -9.49 8.20 21.90
CA LEU A 221 -10.58 9.16 21.99
C LEU A 221 -11.68 8.97 20.92
N SER A 222 -11.49 8.05 19.96
CA SER A 222 -12.56 7.68 19.04
C SER A 222 -13.63 6.87 19.79
N PRO A 223 -14.87 7.37 19.90
CA PRO A 223 -15.85 6.77 20.79
C PRO A 223 -16.42 5.44 20.29
N ARG A 224 -16.26 5.11 18.99
CA ARG A 224 -16.83 3.89 18.39
C ARG A 224 -15.94 3.34 17.26
N CYS A 225 -15.58 2.06 17.39
CA CYS A 225 -14.95 1.27 16.34
C CYS A 225 -15.90 0.11 15.98
N TYR A 226 -15.80 -0.37 14.75
CA TYR A 226 -16.65 -1.45 14.24
C TYR A 226 -15.79 -2.63 13.83
N VAL A 227 -16.26 -3.83 14.14
CA VAL A 227 -15.69 -5.10 13.68
C VAL A 227 -16.73 -5.76 12.78
N THR A 228 -16.29 -6.23 11.62
CA THR A 228 -17.16 -6.79 10.58
C THR A 228 -16.58 -8.12 10.11
N GLY A 229 -17.44 -9.06 9.76
CA GLY A 229 -17.04 -10.36 9.23
C GLY A 229 -18.12 -11.41 9.30
N TRP A 230 -17.93 -12.50 8.55
CA TRP A 230 -18.84 -13.65 8.47
C TRP A 230 -18.50 -14.78 9.45
N GLY A 231 -17.80 -14.46 10.55
CA GLY A 231 -17.35 -15.45 11.53
C GLY A 231 -18.52 -16.10 12.29
N LYS A 232 -18.34 -17.34 12.78
CA LYS A 232 -19.36 -18.04 13.58
C LYS A 232 -19.69 -17.27 14.85
N THR A 233 -20.98 -17.03 15.08
CA THR A 233 -21.51 -16.67 16.39
C THR A 233 -21.56 -17.90 17.30
N ALA A 234 -21.48 -17.69 18.62
CA ALA A 234 -21.51 -18.79 19.59
C ALA A 234 -22.86 -19.54 19.63
N ASP A 235 -23.91 -18.96 19.06
CA ASP A 235 -25.27 -19.48 19.09
C ASP A 235 -25.85 -19.70 17.67
N SER A 236 -26.11 -20.97 17.37
CA SER A 236 -27.03 -21.53 16.36
C SER A 236 -26.62 -21.63 14.87
N GLU A 237 -26.54 -22.90 14.46
CA GLU A 237 -27.02 -23.55 13.22
C GLU A 237 -27.44 -22.68 12.01
N ASN A 238 -26.64 -22.80 10.94
CA ASN A 238 -27.04 -22.79 9.52
C ASN A 238 -27.76 -21.57 8.91
N HIS A 239 -27.59 -20.36 9.44
CA HIS A 239 -27.95 -19.13 8.71
C HIS A 239 -26.79 -18.13 8.69
N PHE A 240 -26.22 -17.88 7.50
CA PHE A 240 -25.12 -16.94 7.29
C PHE A 240 -25.60 -15.66 6.61
N THR A 241 -26.45 -14.90 7.28
CA THR A 241 -26.87 -13.56 6.84
C THR A 241 -26.33 -12.52 7.82
N TYR A 242 -25.34 -11.72 7.43
CA TYR A 242 -24.82 -10.60 8.25
C TYR A 242 -24.39 -9.39 7.44
#